data_AF-A0A815XHC9-F1
#
_entry.id   AF-A0A815XHC9-F1
#
_cell.length_a   1.000
_cell.length_b   1.000
_cell.length_c   1.000
_cell.angle_alpha   90.00
_cell.angle_beta   90.00
_cell.angle_gamma   90.00
#
_symmetry.space_group_name_H-M   'P 1'
#
loop_
_entity.id
_entity.type
_entity.pdbx_description
1 polymer ?
#
loop_
_entity_poly.entity_id
_entity_poly.type
_entity_poly.pdbx_seq_one_letter_code
_entity_poly.pdbx_strand_id
1 'polypeptide(L)'
;RRLSKANYMSTSAELIMSKEQLYDMFQNILSIKKFEHQMIFNSAQLDNNDEQAATIRRELDGRMKQAESLQRQRGLMPKFVHKEMETLYIDELKKSINDLMSNLESLPVRGGSEQKPLRSRRGASHSRHGSSSSSGMHSSTKS
;
A
#
# COMPACT_ATOMS: atom_id res chain seq x y z
N ARG A 1 5.46 -29.49 52.90
CA ARG A 1 5.99 -29.43 51.51
C ARG A 1 5.20 -28.38 50.75
N ARG A 2 5.71 -27.14 50.64
CA ARG A 2 5.13 -26.10 49.77
C ARG A 2 5.67 -26.35 48.36
N LEU A 3 4.81 -26.78 47.45
CA LEU A 3 5.11 -26.76 46.01
C LEU A 3 5.10 -25.31 45.55
N SER A 4 6.16 -24.93 44.86
CA SER A 4 6.50 -23.58 44.45
C SER A 4 5.45 -23.00 43.49
N LYS A 5 4.91 -21.82 43.85
CA LYS A 5 4.19 -20.91 42.92
C LYS A 5 5.10 -20.34 41.81
N ALA A 6 6.36 -20.77 41.73
CA ALA A 6 7.33 -20.32 40.73
C ALA A 6 7.16 -20.99 39.36
N ASN A 7 6.41 -22.09 39.25
CA ASN A 7 6.25 -22.81 37.97
C ASN A 7 5.11 -22.32 37.08
N TYR A 8 4.35 -21.29 37.49
CA TYR A 8 3.28 -20.72 36.67
C TYR A 8 3.66 -19.41 35.96
N MET A 9 4.86 -18.89 36.21
CA MET A 9 5.39 -17.68 35.55
C MET A 9 6.56 -17.99 34.60
N SER A 10 6.90 -19.27 34.42
CA SER A 10 8.06 -19.74 33.64
C SER A 10 7.69 -20.52 32.37
N THR A 11 6.42 -20.51 31.95
CA THR A 11 5.95 -21.26 30.76
C THR A 11 5.36 -20.37 29.66
N SER A 12 5.43 -19.04 29.82
CA SER A 12 4.82 -18.12 28.85
C SER A 12 5.79 -17.12 28.20
N ALA A 13 7.05 -17.07 28.61
CA ALA A 13 8.02 -16.07 28.14
C ALA A 13 9.27 -16.63 27.42
N GLU A 14 9.46 -17.95 27.33
CA GLU A 14 10.65 -18.57 26.70
C GLU A 14 10.37 -19.34 25.39
N LEU A 15 9.19 -19.20 24.80
CA LEU A 15 9.00 -19.45 23.36
C LEU A 15 8.90 -18.12 22.61
N ILE A 16 9.90 -17.26 22.77
CA ILE A 16 10.13 -16.19 21.80
C ILE A 16 10.71 -16.88 20.57
N MET A 17 9.83 -17.26 19.65
CA MET A 17 10.22 -17.78 18.35
C MET A 17 11.24 -16.83 17.69
N SER A 18 12.25 -17.40 17.06
CA SER A 18 13.21 -16.61 16.28
C SER A 18 12.50 -15.89 15.13
N LYS A 19 13.12 -14.84 14.58
CA LYS A 19 12.58 -14.15 13.40
C LYS A 19 12.33 -15.10 12.22
N GLU A 20 13.18 -16.11 12.07
CA GLU A 20 13.05 -17.15 11.03
C GLU A 20 11.86 -18.07 11.32
N GLN A 21 11.70 -18.52 12.57
CA GLN A 21 10.55 -19.33 12.97
C GLN A 21 9.22 -18.59 12.83
N LEU A 22 9.19 -17.30 13.18
CA LEU A 22 8.02 -16.44 12.94
C LEU A 22 7.75 -16.30 11.44
N TYR A 23 8.79 -16.10 10.64
CA TYR A 23 8.66 -16.01 9.20
C TYR A 23 8.03 -17.28 8.62
N ASP A 24 8.59 -18.45 8.93
CA ASP A 24 8.05 -19.74 8.46
C ASP A 24 6.62 -19.97 8.96
N MET A 25 6.31 -19.62 10.20
CA MET A 25 4.95 -19.71 10.74
C MET A 25 3.98 -18.81 9.97
N PHE A 26 4.33 -17.56 9.71
CA PHE A 26 3.49 -16.63 8.94
C PHE A 26 3.34 -17.08 7.49
N GLN A 27 4.39 -17.59 6.85
CA GLN A 27 4.30 -18.15 5.50
C GLN A 27 3.32 -19.31 5.42
N ASN A 28 3.36 -20.20 6.41
CA ASN A 28 2.44 -21.33 6.49
C ASN A 28 0.99 -20.89 6.73
N ILE A 29 0.77 -19.95 7.66
CA ILE A 29 -0.57 -19.42 7.95
C ILE A 29 -1.15 -18.70 6.73
N LEU A 30 -0.36 -17.86 6.08
CA LEU A 30 -0.79 -17.07 4.92
C LEU A 30 -0.77 -17.87 3.62
N SER A 31 -0.17 -19.06 3.60
CA SER A 31 0.08 -19.86 2.41
C SER A 31 0.85 -19.09 1.31
N ILE A 32 1.82 -18.24 1.71
CA ILE A 32 2.63 -17.42 0.80
C ILE A 32 4.07 -17.92 0.80
N LYS A 33 4.60 -18.27 -0.38
CA LYS A 33 5.99 -18.73 -0.53
C LYS A 33 6.99 -17.58 -0.44
N LYS A 34 8.25 -17.89 -0.14
CA LYS A 34 9.31 -16.88 0.08
C LYS A 34 9.54 -15.98 -1.13
N PHE A 35 9.51 -16.55 -2.33
CA PHE A 35 9.65 -15.79 -3.56
C PHE A 35 8.45 -14.85 -3.82
N GLU A 36 7.22 -15.29 -3.50
CA GLU A 36 6.00 -14.47 -3.65
C GLU A 36 6.01 -13.30 -2.67
N HIS A 37 6.38 -13.56 -1.43
CA HIS A 37 6.59 -12.51 -0.44
C HIS A 37 7.64 -11.49 -0.92
N GLN A 38 8.77 -11.96 -1.47
CA GLN A 38 9.81 -11.07 -1.98
C GLN A 38 9.31 -10.19 -3.13
N MET A 39 8.50 -10.74 -4.04
CA MET A 39 7.89 -9.95 -5.13
C MET A 39 6.95 -8.87 -4.59
N ILE A 40 6.12 -9.19 -3.60
CA ILE A 40 5.22 -8.23 -2.96
C ILE A 40 6.03 -7.15 -2.24
N PHE A 41 7.04 -7.56 -1.48
CA PHE A 41 7.91 -6.65 -0.75
C PHE A 41 8.63 -5.67 -1.69
N ASN A 42 9.19 -6.15 -2.80
CA ASN A 42 9.82 -5.29 -3.80
C ASN A 42 8.81 -4.29 -4.40
N SER A 43 7.59 -4.74 -4.70
CA SER A 43 6.53 -3.88 -5.23
C SER A 43 6.12 -2.81 -4.22
N ALA A 44 6.11 -3.14 -2.92
CA ALA A 44 5.78 -2.23 -1.83
C ALA A 44 6.89 -1.21 -1.51
N GLN A 45 8.11 -1.45 -1.99
CA GLN A 45 9.23 -0.51 -1.87
C GLN A 45 9.28 0.53 -2.99
N LEU A 46 8.41 0.42 -4.01
CA LEU A 46 8.39 1.39 -5.10
C LEU A 46 7.86 2.74 -4.58
N ASP A 47 8.67 3.80 -4.74
CA ASP A 47 8.35 5.15 -4.26
C ASP A 47 7.19 5.80 -5.05
N ASN A 48 6.85 5.24 -6.21
CA ASN A 48 5.75 5.70 -7.05
C ASN A 48 4.56 4.73 -6.99
N ASN A 49 3.44 5.22 -6.45
CA ASN A 49 2.19 4.45 -6.34
C ASN A 49 1.68 3.97 -7.72
N ASP A 50 1.95 4.69 -8.80
CA ASP A 50 1.55 4.26 -10.14
C ASP A 50 2.39 3.08 -10.65
N GLU A 51 3.69 3.06 -10.31
CA GLU A 51 4.59 1.95 -10.64
C GLU A 51 4.26 0.71 -9.80
N GLN A 52 3.90 0.92 -8.54
CA GLN A 52 3.36 -0.12 -7.67
C GLN A 52 2.07 -0.71 -8.25
N ALA A 53 1.10 0.14 -8.62
CA ALA A 53 -0.15 -0.30 -9.22
C ALA A 53 0.07 -1.05 -10.54
N ALA A 54 0.98 -0.57 -11.40
CA ALA A 54 1.35 -1.25 -12.64
C ALA A 54 1.94 -2.64 -12.39
N THR A 55 2.80 -2.78 -11.39
CA THR A 55 3.40 -4.07 -11.01
C THR A 55 2.35 -5.04 -10.49
N ILE A 56 1.44 -4.58 -9.63
CA ILE A 56 0.33 -5.39 -9.11
C ILE A 56 -0.60 -5.83 -10.26
N ARG A 57 -0.95 -4.94 -11.19
CA ARG A 57 -1.74 -5.31 -12.39
C ARG A 57 -1.09 -6.43 -13.18
N ARG A 58 0.21 -6.32 -13.45
CA ARG A 58 0.96 -7.34 -14.20
C ARG A 58 0.95 -8.71 -13.50
N GLU A 59 1.03 -8.72 -12.18
CA GLU A 59 0.95 -9.95 -11.38
C GLU A 59 -0.48 -10.54 -11.41
N LEU A 60 -1.52 -9.71 -11.26
CA LEU A 60 -2.92 -10.14 -11.36
C LEU A 60 -3.23 -10.72 -12.76
N ASP A 61 -2.73 -10.10 -13.83
CA ASP A 61 -2.80 -10.64 -15.19
C ASP A 61 -2.10 -12.01 -15.31
N GLY A 62 -0.95 -12.16 -14.64
CA GLY A 62 -0.23 -13.43 -14.56
C GLY A 62 -1.07 -14.53 -13.92
N ARG A 63 -1.74 -14.22 -12.79
CA ARG A 63 -2.65 -15.14 -12.11
C ARG A 63 -3.88 -15.48 -12.93
N MET A 64 -4.44 -14.52 -13.68
CA MET A 64 -5.56 -14.79 -14.58
C MET A 64 -5.18 -15.80 -15.66
N LYS A 65 -4.00 -15.64 -16.28
CA LYS A 65 -3.47 -16.59 -17.27
C LYS A 65 -3.23 -17.97 -16.68
N GLN A 66 -2.83 -18.07 -15.40
CA GLN A 66 -2.69 -19.34 -14.70
C GLN A 66 -4.05 -20.00 -14.44
N ALA A 67 -5.08 -19.25 -14.06
CA ALA A 67 -6.44 -19.78 -13.92
C ALA A 67 -6.97 -20.33 -15.26
N GLU A 68 -6.70 -19.64 -16.37
CA GLU A 68 -7.03 -20.12 -17.72
C GLU A 68 -6.22 -21.34 -18.15
N SER A 69 -4.95 -21.47 -17.73
CA SER A 69 -4.12 -22.63 -18.05
C SER A 69 -4.58 -23.86 -17.27
N LEU A 70 -4.94 -23.69 -15.98
CA LEU A 70 -5.55 -24.71 -15.14
C LEU A 70 -6.82 -25.29 -15.77
N GLN A 71 -7.68 -24.43 -16.31
CA GLN A 71 -8.92 -24.84 -16.98
C GLN A 71 -8.66 -25.66 -18.25
N ARG A 72 -7.57 -25.38 -18.97
CA ARG A 72 -7.22 -26.06 -20.23
C ARG A 72 -6.42 -27.33 -20.03
N GLN A 73 -5.60 -27.41 -18.99
CA GLN A 73 -4.71 -28.53 -18.72
C GLN A 73 -5.21 -29.36 -17.54
N ARG A 74 -5.87 -30.48 -17.84
CA ARG A 74 -6.47 -31.38 -16.82
C ARG A 74 -5.50 -31.93 -15.78
N GLY A 75 -4.19 -31.90 -16.03
CA GLY A 75 -3.16 -32.38 -15.10
C GLY A 75 -2.72 -31.36 -14.04
N LEU A 76 -3.06 -30.08 -14.19
CA LEU A 76 -2.68 -29.03 -13.22
C LEU A 76 -3.77 -28.78 -12.17
N MET A 77 -4.99 -29.25 -12.43
CA MET A 77 -6.13 -28.99 -11.58
C MET A 77 -6.05 -29.78 -10.27
N PRO A 78 -6.41 -29.16 -9.12
CA PRO A 78 -6.54 -29.89 -7.87
C PRO A 78 -7.51 -31.07 -8.01
N LYS A 79 -7.28 -32.13 -7.24
CA LYS A 79 -8.17 -33.28 -7.24
C LYS A 79 -9.43 -32.94 -6.44
N PHE A 80 -10.57 -32.92 -7.11
CA PHE A 80 -11.87 -32.73 -6.48
C PHE A 80 -12.65 -34.05 -6.40
N VAL A 81 -13.54 -34.14 -5.42
CA VAL A 81 -14.46 -35.29 -5.26
C VAL A 81 -15.52 -35.29 -6.38
N HIS A 82 -15.99 -34.10 -6.78
CA HIS A 82 -16.99 -33.93 -7.84
C HIS A 82 -16.44 -33.04 -8.95
N LYS A 83 -16.77 -33.38 -10.20
CA LYS A 83 -16.32 -32.64 -11.38
C LYS A 83 -16.86 -31.21 -11.44
N GLU A 84 -18.04 -30.94 -10.89
CA GLU A 84 -18.59 -29.57 -10.85
C GLU A 84 -17.74 -28.63 -9.99
N MET A 85 -17.04 -29.17 -8.97
CA MET A 85 -16.15 -28.39 -8.10
C MET A 85 -14.93 -27.86 -8.85
N GLU A 86 -14.50 -28.55 -9.93
CA GLU A 86 -13.44 -28.07 -10.82
C GLU A 86 -13.83 -26.74 -11.46
N THR A 87 -15.08 -26.63 -11.91
CA THR A 87 -15.59 -25.43 -12.57
C THR A 87 -15.77 -24.31 -11.55
N LEU A 88 -16.38 -24.62 -10.40
CA LEU A 88 -16.57 -23.67 -9.30
C LEU A 88 -15.24 -23.10 -8.79
N TYR A 89 -14.21 -23.93 -8.68
CA TYR A 89 -12.89 -23.50 -8.26
C TYR A 89 -12.27 -22.47 -9.21
N ILE A 90 -12.34 -22.72 -10.52
CA ILE A 90 -11.83 -21.78 -11.53
C ILE A 90 -12.63 -20.48 -11.51
N ASP A 91 -13.95 -20.56 -11.38
CA ASP A 91 -14.80 -19.37 -11.34
C ASP A 91 -14.54 -18.54 -10.08
N GLU A 92 -14.33 -19.17 -8.93
CA GLU A 92 -13.97 -18.49 -7.68
C GLU A 92 -12.58 -17.84 -7.78
N LEU A 93 -11.59 -18.52 -8.38
CA LEU A 93 -10.27 -17.95 -8.64
C LEU A 93 -10.36 -16.69 -9.52
N LYS A 94 -11.07 -16.78 -10.65
CA LYS A 94 -11.26 -15.65 -11.56
C LYS A 94 -11.99 -14.50 -10.89
N LYS A 95 -13.02 -14.80 -10.10
CA LYS A 95 -13.76 -13.81 -9.32
C LYS A 95 -12.85 -13.09 -8.33
N SER A 96 -12.07 -13.82 -7.55
CA SER A 96 -11.11 -13.25 -6.60
C SER A 96 -10.09 -12.33 -7.28
N ILE A 97 -9.55 -12.73 -8.43
CA ILE A 97 -8.62 -11.90 -9.22
C ILE A 97 -9.32 -10.62 -9.72
N ASN A 98 -10.55 -10.73 -10.22
CA ASN A 98 -11.31 -9.58 -10.70
C ASN A 98 -11.68 -8.62 -9.57
N ASP A 99 -12.06 -9.14 -8.39
CA ASP A 99 -12.33 -8.33 -7.21
C ASP A 99 -11.08 -7.55 -6.79
N LEU A 100 -9.90 -8.19 -6.84
CA LEU A 100 -8.61 -7.52 -6.57
C LEU A 100 -8.26 -6.46 -7.61
N MET A 101 -8.48 -6.72 -8.91
CA MET A 101 -8.30 -5.71 -9.95
C MET A 101 -9.23 -4.52 -9.75
N SER A 102 -10.51 -4.76 -9.49
CA SER A 102 -11.50 -3.71 -9.23
C SER A 102 -11.11 -2.87 -8.00
N ASN A 103 -10.66 -3.51 -6.92
CA ASN A 103 -10.20 -2.81 -5.74
C ASN A 103 -8.99 -1.93 -6.05
N LEU A 104 -8.04 -2.44 -6.84
CA LEU A 104 -6.86 -1.69 -7.27
C LEU A 104 -7.24 -0.48 -8.16
N GLU A 105 -8.22 -0.63 -9.04
CA GLU A 105 -8.72 0.44 -9.92
C GLU A 105 -9.52 1.50 -9.15
N SER A 106 -10.11 1.14 -8.01
CA SER A 106 -10.84 2.07 -7.14
C SER A 106 -9.93 3.00 -6.32
N LEU A 107 -8.63 2.71 -6.23
CA LEU A 107 -7.70 3.53 -5.46
C LEU A 107 -7.54 4.91 -6.13
N PRO A 108 -7.54 6.00 -5.34
CA PRO A 108 -7.36 7.34 -5.89
C PRO A 108 -5.97 7.44 -6.51
N VAL A 109 -5.92 7.67 -7.82
CA VAL A 109 -4.69 8.01 -8.52
C VAL A 109 -4.17 9.33 -7.94
N ARG A 110 -3.03 9.31 -7.25
CA ARG A 110 -2.35 10.54 -6.78
C ARG A 110 -1.78 11.28 -7.98
N GLY A 111 -2.66 11.95 -8.74
CA GLY A 111 -2.30 12.71 -9.92
C GLY A 111 -3.39 13.62 -10.49
N GLY A 112 -4.64 13.50 -10.04
CA GLY A 112 -5.74 14.38 -10.46
C GLY A 112 -6.00 15.50 -9.45
N SER A 113 -5.18 16.56 -9.47
CA SER A 113 -5.36 17.80 -8.70
C SER A 113 -5.43 17.65 -7.17
N GLU A 114 -4.28 17.50 -6.52
CA GLU A 114 -4.14 18.16 -5.20
C GLU A 114 -4.24 19.67 -5.45
N GLN A 115 -5.44 20.22 -5.28
CA GLN A 115 -5.63 21.63 -5.06
C GLN A 115 -4.70 22.01 -3.91
N LYS A 116 -3.62 22.74 -4.23
CA LYS A 116 -2.82 23.47 -3.24
C LYS A 116 -3.80 24.06 -2.22
N PRO A 117 -3.60 23.88 -0.90
CA PRO A 117 -4.40 24.60 0.07
C PRO A 117 -4.25 26.09 -0.27
N LEU A 118 -5.34 26.74 -0.69
CA LEU A 118 -5.35 28.18 -0.84
C LEU A 118 -4.86 28.72 0.49
N ARG A 119 -3.67 29.34 0.47
CA ARG A 119 -3.16 30.13 1.59
C ARG A 119 -4.30 31.05 2.01
N SER A 120 -4.88 30.78 3.17
CA SER A 120 -5.77 31.70 3.86
C SER A 120 -5.01 33.01 3.98
N ARG A 121 -5.38 33.98 3.14
CA ARG A 121 -4.95 35.36 3.21
C ARG A 121 -5.56 35.94 4.50
N ARG A 122 -4.97 35.63 5.65
CA ARG A 122 -5.26 36.33 6.90
C ARG A 122 -4.74 37.75 6.73
N GLY A 123 -5.67 38.68 6.60
CA GLY A 123 -5.39 40.09 6.65
C GLY A 123 -4.64 40.43 7.94
N ALA A 124 -3.55 41.16 7.79
CA ALA A 124 -3.00 42.00 8.83
C ALA A 124 -2.96 43.41 8.26
N SER A 125 -4.07 44.12 8.44
CA SER A 125 -4.07 45.58 8.39
C SER A 125 -3.36 46.05 9.66
N HIS A 126 -2.21 46.69 9.53
CA HIS A 126 -1.68 47.52 10.61
C HIS A 126 -0.95 48.74 10.06
N SER A 127 -1.47 49.89 10.49
CA SER A 127 -0.74 51.12 10.80
C SER A 127 -0.28 52.01 9.64
N ARG A 128 -1.15 53.00 9.34
CA ARG A 128 -0.77 54.32 8.85
C ARG A 128 -0.13 55.14 10.00
N HIS A 129 1.12 55.54 9.81
CA HIS A 129 1.79 56.68 10.47
C HIS A 129 2.94 57.05 9.50
N GLY A 130 3.11 58.25 8.97
CA GLY A 130 2.82 59.59 9.47
C GLY A 130 4.15 60.27 9.78
N SER A 131 4.51 61.31 9.01
CA SER A 131 5.62 62.28 9.17
C SER A 131 7.04 61.76 8.82
N SER A 132 7.98 62.50 8.20
CA SER A 132 8.18 63.95 8.02
C SER A 132 9.23 64.27 6.92
N SER A 133 9.02 65.38 6.20
CA SER A 133 10.00 66.39 5.75
C SER A 133 11.30 65.99 5.02
N SER A 134 11.42 66.38 3.73
CA SER A 134 12.57 67.17 3.27
C SER A 134 12.20 68.07 2.10
N SER A 135 12.35 69.36 2.33
CA SER A 135 12.14 70.47 1.39
C SER A 135 13.35 70.60 0.46
N GLY A 136 13.16 70.39 -0.85
CA GLY A 136 14.13 70.71 -1.88
C GLY A 136 13.56 71.76 -2.82
N MET A 137 13.84 73.04 -2.56
CA MET A 137 13.61 74.15 -3.48
C MET A 137 14.95 74.80 -3.79
N HIS A 138 15.54 74.59 -4.96
CA HIS A 138 16.48 75.56 -5.55
C HIS A 138 16.18 75.71 -7.05
N SER A 139 16.05 76.99 -7.42
CA SER A 139 15.45 77.61 -8.60
C SER A 139 16.22 77.45 -9.90
N SER A 140 15.46 77.37 -11.00
CA SER A 140 15.91 77.66 -12.36
C SER A 140 15.38 79.03 -12.80
N THR A 141 16.28 79.96 -13.13
CA THR A 141 16.10 81.19 -13.96
C THR A 141 17.54 81.63 -14.30
N LYS A 142 18.11 81.49 -15.50
CA LYS A 142 17.82 82.04 -16.84
C LYS A 142 17.75 83.57 -16.90
N SER A 143 18.65 84.11 -17.73
CA SER A 143 18.91 85.50 -18.16
C SER A 143 19.89 86.31 -17.32
#